data_AF-A0A0D8HMP8-F1
#
_entry.id   AF-A0A0D8HMP8-F1
#
_cell.length_a   1.000
_cell.length_b   1.000
_cell.length_c   1.000
_cell.angle_alpha   90.00
_cell.angle_beta   90.00
_cell.angle_gamma   90.00
#
_symmetry.space_group_name_H-M   'P 1'
#
loop_
_entity.id
_entity.type
_entity.pdbx_description
1 polymer ?
#
loop_
_entity_poly.entity_id
_entity_poly.type
_entity_poly.pdbx_seq_one_letter_code
_entity_poly.pdbx_strand_id
1 'polypeptide(L)'
;MPEQPDHIPAGWYPDPAGGQRYWDGSKWLALPEPDANQGSSPRKRPSKKVLIAIAAVVLLAVGGGTIWKISHDANVRAEQDAAAAAIQLAADEEATRLEAERAAKESKDAGERARRTVAVENIESSVKTMAEEHVTKGFMDGPIISVSCSPVGGGSTDDLTETTTVFDCFAANEDNGDGTMSGYKYHATMNWSSGEFTYGLGKP
;
A
#
# COMPACT_ATOMS: atom_id res chain seq x y z
N MET A 1 28.56 -15.77 43.47
CA MET A 1 29.49 -16.12 42.37
C MET A 1 28.86 -15.58 41.10
N PRO A 2 29.54 -14.70 40.34
CA PRO A 2 30.89 -14.97 39.84
C PRO A 2 31.95 -13.97 40.33
N GLU A 3 33.16 -14.51 40.47
CA GLU A 3 34.42 -13.80 40.69
C GLU A 3 34.65 -12.70 39.65
N GLN A 4 34.97 -11.50 40.13
CA GLN A 4 35.49 -10.42 39.30
C GLN A 4 37.00 -10.65 39.16
N PRO A 5 37.55 -10.76 37.94
CA PRO A 5 38.94 -11.15 37.73
C PRO A 5 39.89 -10.08 38.27
N ASP A 6 40.94 -10.54 38.95
CA ASP A 6 42.05 -9.76 39.49
C ASP A 6 42.64 -8.82 38.42
N HIS A 7 42.19 -7.57 38.42
CA HIS A 7 42.78 -6.53 37.59
C HIS A 7 44.00 -6.02 38.34
N ILE A 8 45.17 -6.56 37.99
CA ILE A 8 46.45 -6.04 38.43
C ILE A 8 46.50 -4.54 38.12
N PRO A 9 46.57 -3.66 39.15
CA PRO A 9 46.62 -2.22 38.94
C PRO A 9 47.91 -1.87 38.20
N ALA A 10 47.84 -0.84 37.35
CA ALA A 10 49.00 -0.34 36.63
C ALA A 10 50.11 0.06 37.62
N GLY A 11 51.32 -0.46 37.42
CA GLY A 11 52.39 -0.36 38.42
C GLY A 11 53.67 -1.09 38.02
N TRP A 12 54.73 -0.90 38.82
CA TRP A 12 56.00 -1.61 38.66
C TRP A 12 55.96 -2.92 39.44
N TYR A 13 56.36 -4.01 38.78
CA TYR A 13 56.38 -5.37 39.34
C TYR A 13 57.74 -6.04 39.09
N PRO A 14 58.19 -6.94 39.99
CA PRO A 14 59.47 -7.62 39.86
C PRO A 14 59.48 -8.65 38.71
N ASP A 15 60.56 -8.69 37.93
CA ASP A 15 60.77 -9.70 36.87
C ASP A 15 61.61 -10.88 37.41
N PRO A 16 61.23 -12.15 37.17
CA PRO A 16 62.01 -13.33 37.57
C PRO A 16 63.43 -13.40 36.97
N ALA A 17 63.75 -12.66 35.90
CA ALA A 17 65.11 -12.54 35.37
C ALA A 17 66.00 -11.52 36.12
N GLY A 18 65.43 -10.83 37.12
CA GLY A 18 66.05 -9.69 37.82
C GLY A 18 65.62 -8.36 37.20
N GLY A 19 65.17 -7.42 38.03
CA GLY A 19 64.72 -6.08 37.60
C GLY A 19 63.23 -5.80 37.87
N GLN A 20 62.73 -4.67 37.36
CA GLN A 20 61.32 -4.26 37.42
C GLN A 20 60.74 -3.97 36.03
N ARG A 21 59.49 -4.39 35.78
CA ARG A 21 58.73 -4.08 34.56
C ARG A 21 57.43 -3.35 34.89
N TYR A 22 57.03 -2.44 34.02
CA TYR A 22 55.81 -1.67 34.19
C TYR A 22 54.61 -2.33 33.50
N TRP A 23 53.52 -2.48 34.24
CA TRP A 23 52.21 -2.90 33.75
C TRP A 23 51.31 -1.69 33.57
N ASP A 24 50.68 -1.53 32.39
CA ASP A 24 49.80 -0.38 32.10
C ASP A 24 48.30 -0.64 32.35
N GLY A 25 47.96 -1.81 32.88
CA GLY A 25 46.56 -2.26 33.04
C GLY A 25 46.08 -3.17 31.90
N SER A 26 46.83 -3.26 30.79
CA SER A 26 46.48 -4.07 29.62
C SER A 26 47.64 -4.89 29.03
N LYS A 27 48.88 -4.41 29.15
CA LYS A 27 50.10 -5.07 28.66
C LYS A 27 51.35 -4.68 29.46
N TRP A 28 52.35 -5.54 29.41
CA TRP A 28 53.68 -5.27 29.96
C TRP A 28 54.47 -4.38 28.99
N LEU A 29 54.90 -3.21 29.46
CA LEU A 29 55.72 -2.30 28.69
C LEU A 29 57.21 -2.51 29.01
N ALA A 30 58.06 -2.52 27.99
CA ALA A 30 59.52 -2.55 28.12
C ALA A 30 60.06 -1.12 28.29
N LEU A 31 59.69 -0.47 29.40
CA LEU A 31 60.24 0.83 29.79
C LEU A 31 61.56 0.59 30.55
N PRO A 32 62.63 1.38 30.31
CA PRO A 32 63.83 1.31 31.12
C PRO A 32 63.49 1.59 32.60
N GLU A 33 64.11 0.84 33.51
CA GLU A 33 63.86 0.99 34.94
C GLU A 33 64.08 2.44 35.39
N PRO A 34 63.19 3.02 36.20
CA PRO A 34 63.44 4.31 36.79
C PRO A 34 64.59 4.12 37.79
N ASP A 35 65.75 4.70 37.48
CA ASP A 35 66.88 4.78 38.41
C ASP A 35 66.35 5.16 39.80
N ALA A 36 66.58 4.31 40.79
CA ALA A 36 66.31 4.59 42.20
C ALA A 36 67.29 5.65 42.78
N ASN A 37 67.67 6.63 41.95
CA ASN A 37 68.38 7.84 42.31
C ASN A 37 67.49 9.03 41.94
N GLN A 38 66.56 9.36 42.83
CA GLN A 38 65.97 10.69 42.87
C GLN A 38 67.05 11.71 43.27
N GLY A 39 67.86 12.12 42.29
CA GLY A 39 68.45 13.44 42.33
C GLY A 39 67.32 14.46 42.26
N SER A 40 67.06 15.14 43.37
CA SER A 40 66.18 16.32 43.45
C SER A 40 66.51 17.28 42.30
N SER A 41 65.68 17.28 41.25
CA SER A 41 65.65 18.34 40.26
C SER A 41 64.44 19.24 40.56
N PRO A 42 64.62 20.56 40.73
CA PRO A 42 63.56 21.43 41.20
C PRO A 42 62.44 21.51 40.16
N ARG A 43 61.21 21.20 40.59
CA ARG A 43 59.97 21.33 39.83
C ARG A 43 59.79 22.79 39.37
N LYS A 44 60.25 23.12 38.16
CA LYS A 44 59.94 24.41 37.54
C LYS A 44 58.44 24.46 37.29
N ARG A 45 57.76 25.40 37.94
CA ARG A 45 56.36 25.75 37.67
C ARG A 45 56.21 26.02 36.16
N PRO A 46 55.24 25.42 35.47
CA PRO A 46 55.03 25.74 34.05
C PRO A 46 54.75 27.24 33.94
N SER A 47 55.46 27.90 33.03
CA SER A 47 55.27 29.34 32.85
C SER A 47 53.83 29.62 32.40
N LYS A 48 53.29 30.79 32.77
CA LYS A 48 51.91 31.20 32.42
C LYS A 48 51.62 31.03 30.91
N LYS A 49 52.64 31.08 30.05
CA LYS A 49 52.53 30.89 28.59
C LYS A 49 52.12 29.45 28.19
N VAL A 50 52.55 28.44 28.93
CA VAL A 50 52.19 27.03 28.69
C VAL A 50 50.75 26.76 29.13
N LEU A 51 50.33 27.33 30.26
CA LEU A 51 48.93 27.25 30.71
C LEU A 51 47.98 27.97 29.76
N ILE A 52 48.39 29.12 29.21
CA ILE A 52 47.62 29.84 28.19
C ILE A 52 47.52 29.03 26.89
N ALA A 53 48.60 28.36 26.47
CA ALA A 53 48.57 27.52 25.27
C ALA A 53 47.62 26.32 25.43
N ILE A 54 47.63 25.65 26.58
CA ILE A 54 46.71 24.53 26.86
C ILE A 54 45.26 25.02 26.94
N ALA A 55 45.01 26.14 27.62
CA ALA A 55 43.67 26.74 27.70
C ALA A 55 43.14 27.15 26.31
N ALA A 56 43.99 27.69 25.44
CA ALA A 56 43.64 28.04 24.07
C ALA A 56 43.29 26.81 23.21
N VAL A 57 44.03 25.70 23.37
CA VAL A 57 43.75 24.45 22.66
C VAL A 57 42.45 23.81 23.14
N VAL A 58 42.17 23.84 24.45
CA VAL A 58 40.90 23.34 25.01
C VAL A 58 39.71 24.21 24.58
N LEU A 59 39.85 25.53 24.57
CA LEU A 59 38.83 26.45 24.06
C LEU A 59 38.55 26.24 22.56
N LEU A 60 39.58 25.99 21.75
CA LEU A 60 39.42 25.66 20.33
C LEU A 60 38.76 24.30 20.10
N ALA A 61 39.06 23.29 20.92
CA ALA A 61 38.43 21.97 20.82
C ALA A 61 36.94 22.00 21.22
N VAL A 62 36.57 22.78 22.24
CA VAL A 62 35.17 22.96 22.67
C VAL A 62 34.39 23.85 21.69
N GLY A 63 35.05 24.84 21.05
CA GLY A 63 34.44 25.68 20.03
C GLY A 63 34.23 25.01 18.66
N GLY A 64 35.10 24.06 18.27
CA GLY A 64 35.00 23.34 16.99
C GLY A 64 33.97 22.21 16.99
N GLY A 65 33.78 21.51 18.12
CA GLY A 65 32.88 20.36 18.21
C GLY A 65 31.38 20.71 18.13
N THR A 66 30.98 21.90 18.58
CA THR A 66 29.57 22.34 18.54
C THR A 66 29.13 22.77 17.14
N ILE A 67 30.02 23.41 16.37
CA ILE A 67 29.76 23.81 14.98
C ILE A 67 29.66 22.58 14.07
N TRP A 68 30.50 21.57 14.30
CA TRP A 68 30.47 20.31 13.53
C TRP A 68 29.18 19.52 13.78
N LYS A 69 28.69 19.46 15.02
CA LYS A 69 27.42 18.77 15.33
C LYS A 69 26.20 19.46 14.71
N ILE A 70 26.13 20.79 14.76
CA ILE A 70 24.98 21.54 14.20
C ILE A 70 24.87 21.34 12.68
N SER A 71 26.00 21.40 11.98
CA SER A 71 26.01 21.15 10.53
C SER A 71 25.69 19.70 10.17
N HIS A 72 26.15 18.73 10.97
CA HIS A 72 25.82 17.33 10.78
C HIS A 72 24.32 17.03 11.02
N ASP A 73 23.74 17.55 12.12
CA ASP A 73 22.32 17.37 12.44
C ASP A 73 21.41 18.03 11.37
N ALA A 74 21.84 19.15 10.79
CA ALA A 74 21.11 19.80 9.70
C ALA A 74 21.14 18.98 8.40
N ASN A 75 22.30 18.40 8.04
CA ASN A 75 22.43 17.57 6.84
C ASN A 75 21.64 16.26 6.95
N VAL A 76 21.65 15.62 8.12
CA VAL A 76 20.89 14.38 8.35
C VAL A 76 19.37 14.62 8.25
N ARG A 77 18.87 15.75 8.78
CA ARG A 77 17.45 16.11 8.61
C ARG A 77 17.09 16.38 7.16
N ALA A 78 17.94 17.09 6.41
CA ALA A 78 17.71 17.35 5.00
C ALA A 78 17.65 16.06 4.17
N GLU A 79 18.50 15.08 4.47
CA GLU A 79 18.46 13.75 3.83
C GLU A 79 17.18 12.97 4.19
N GLN A 80 16.73 13.04 5.44
CA GLN A 80 15.48 12.41 5.89
C GLN A 80 14.24 13.04 5.23
N ASP A 81 14.19 14.37 5.13
CA ASP A 81 13.11 15.09 4.49
C ASP A 81 13.07 14.80 2.98
N ALA A 82 14.23 14.72 2.33
CA ALA A 82 14.34 14.33 0.92
C ALA A 82 13.88 12.88 0.69
N ALA A 83 14.27 11.95 1.57
CA ALA A 83 13.82 10.56 1.51
C ALA A 83 12.31 10.45 1.75
N ALA A 84 11.78 11.19 2.72
CA ALA A 84 10.34 11.23 3.00
C ALA A 84 9.56 11.83 1.82
N ALA A 85 10.05 12.91 1.21
CA ALA A 85 9.43 13.51 0.03
C ALA A 85 9.44 12.55 -1.18
N ALA A 86 10.53 11.80 -1.38
CA ALA A 86 10.59 10.79 -2.43
C ALA A 86 9.59 9.64 -2.20
N ILE A 87 9.42 9.20 -0.94
CA ILE A 87 8.42 8.19 -0.58
C ILE A 87 7.00 8.70 -0.82
N GLN A 88 6.70 9.95 -0.42
CA GLN A 88 5.38 10.56 -0.65
C GLN A 88 5.08 10.71 -2.13
N LEU A 89 6.04 11.18 -2.93
CA LEU A 89 5.86 11.30 -4.38
C LEU A 89 5.55 9.94 -5.03
N ALA A 90 6.27 8.89 -4.61
CA ALA A 90 6.00 7.53 -5.09
C ALA A 90 4.59 7.07 -4.66
N ALA A 91 4.19 7.31 -3.41
CA ALA A 91 2.85 6.96 -2.93
C ALA A 91 1.73 7.70 -3.68
N ASP A 92 1.93 9.00 -3.96
CA ASP A 92 0.98 9.83 -4.71
C ASP A 92 0.88 9.37 -6.18
N GLU A 93 2.00 8.99 -6.80
CA GLU A 93 2.02 8.43 -8.16
C GLU A 93 1.26 7.10 -8.22
N GLU A 94 1.47 6.21 -7.24
CA GLU A 94 0.73 4.95 -7.14
C GLU A 94 -0.76 5.17 -6.90
N ALA A 95 -1.13 6.10 -6.01
CA ALA A 95 -2.52 6.47 -5.76
C ALA A 95 -3.18 6.99 -7.04
N THR A 96 -2.51 7.88 -7.76
CA THR A 96 -2.98 8.43 -9.05
C THR A 96 -3.17 7.31 -10.09
N ARG A 97 -2.25 6.35 -10.17
CA ARG A 97 -2.37 5.19 -11.07
C ARG A 97 -3.58 4.33 -10.70
N LEU A 98 -3.76 4.00 -9.43
CA LEU A 98 -4.88 3.19 -8.96
C LEU A 98 -6.24 3.87 -9.18
N GLU A 99 -6.30 5.19 -8.99
CA GLU A 99 -7.51 5.98 -9.28
C GLU A 99 -7.82 6.00 -10.79
N ALA A 100 -6.80 6.19 -11.64
CA ALA A 100 -6.96 6.14 -13.08
C ALA A 100 -7.43 4.75 -13.57
N GLU A 101 -6.86 3.68 -13.01
CA GLU A 101 -7.29 2.30 -13.29
C GLU A 101 -8.73 2.05 -12.84
N ARG A 102 -9.11 2.51 -11.65
CA ARG A 102 -10.48 2.39 -11.14
C ARG A 102 -11.47 3.16 -12.00
N ALA A 103 -11.16 4.40 -12.35
CA ALA A 103 -12.01 5.22 -13.23
C ALA A 103 -12.14 4.60 -14.62
N ALA A 104 -11.05 4.06 -15.18
CA ALA A 104 -11.08 3.36 -16.46
C ALA A 104 -11.93 2.07 -16.39
N LYS A 105 -11.84 1.33 -15.27
CA LYS A 105 -12.68 0.14 -15.04
C LYS A 105 -14.15 0.53 -14.90
N GLU A 106 -14.47 1.53 -14.08
CA GLU A 106 -15.84 2.03 -13.90
C GLU A 106 -16.46 2.50 -15.23
N SER A 107 -15.68 3.19 -16.06
CA SER A 107 -16.13 3.59 -17.40
C SER A 107 -16.44 2.39 -18.31
N LYS A 108 -15.58 1.36 -18.31
CA LYS A 108 -15.83 0.12 -19.07
C LYS A 108 -17.05 -0.62 -18.55
N ASP A 109 -17.17 -0.75 -17.24
CA ASP A 109 -18.28 -1.44 -16.57
C ASP A 109 -19.60 -0.70 -16.85
N ALA A 110 -19.61 0.63 -16.83
CA ALA A 110 -20.77 1.44 -17.20
C ALA A 110 -21.17 1.24 -18.68
N GLY A 111 -20.19 1.19 -19.58
CA GLY A 111 -20.43 0.91 -21.00
C GLY A 111 -20.99 -0.49 -21.24
N GLU A 112 -20.52 -1.49 -20.49
CA GLU A 112 -21.07 -2.85 -20.53
C GLU A 112 -22.52 -2.87 -20.01
N ARG A 113 -22.81 -2.25 -18.87
CA ARG A 113 -24.18 -2.15 -18.33
C ARG A 113 -25.13 -1.50 -19.32
N ALA A 114 -24.73 -0.39 -19.95
CA ALA A 114 -25.53 0.28 -20.96
C ALA A 114 -25.81 -0.64 -22.16
N ARG A 115 -24.82 -1.42 -22.62
CA ARG A 115 -25.01 -2.41 -23.69
C ARG A 115 -26.00 -3.50 -23.26
N ARG A 116 -25.91 -3.97 -22.01
CA ARG A 116 -26.83 -4.97 -21.46
C ARG A 116 -28.26 -4.44 -21.39
N THR A 117 -28.47 -3.19 -20.96
CA THR A 117 -29.78 -2.53 -20.98
C THR A 117 -30.40 -2.52 -22.37
N VAL A 118 -29.63 -2.08 -23.39
CA VAL A 118 -30.10 -2.08 -24.79
C VAL A 118 -30.43 -3.50 -25.27
N ALA A 119 -29.67 -4.50 -24.84
CA ALA A 119 -29.96 -5.89 -25.19
C ALA A 119 -31.28 -6.40 -24.58
N VAL A 120 -31.63 -5.97 -23.36
CA VAL A 120 -32.94 -6.29 -22.75
C VAL A 120 -34.06 -5.61 -23.53
N GLU A 121 -33.91 -4.36 -23.95
CA GLU A 121 -34.90 -3.67 -24.80
C GLU A 121 -35.11 -4.42 -26.13
N ASN A 122 -34.03 -4.93 -26.74
CA ASN A 122 -34.09 -5.74 -27.95
C ASN A 122 -34.83 -7.08 -27.72
N ILE A 123 -34.62 -7.72 -26.57
CA ILE A 123 -35.37 -8.91 -26.17
C ILE A 123 -36.85 -8.57 -26.04
N GLU A 124 -37.20 -7.52 -25.31
CA GLU A 124 -38.60 -7.10 -25.09
C GLU A 124 -39.30 -6.78 -26.41
N SER A 125 -38.62 -6.09 -27.32
CA SER A 125 -39.12 -5.81 -28.67
C SER A 125 -39.36 -7.10 -29.46
N SER A 126 -38.42 -8.04 -29.43
CA SER A 126 -38.53 -9.32 -30.16
C SER A 126 -39.67 -10.19 -29.60
N VAL A 127 -39.83 -10.23 -28.28
CA VAL A 127 -40.94 -10.90 -27.60
C VAL A 127 -42.26 -10.23 -27.92
N LYS A 128 -42.31 -8.89 -27.98
CA LYS A 128 -43.51 -8.15 -28.37
C LYS A 128 -43.96 -8.52 -29.78
N THR A 129 -43.04 -8.52 -30.75
CA THR A 129 -43.36 -8.93 -32.12
C THR A 129 -43.88 -10.37 -32.18
N MET A 130 -43.24 -11.30 -31.46
CA MET A 130 -43.73 -12.69 -31.37
C MET A 130 -45.14 -12.76 -30.76
N ALA A 131 -45.41 -11.98 -29.72
CA ALA A 131 -46.72 -11.96 -29.07
C ALA A 131 -47.81 -11.36 -29.98
N GLU A 132 -47.51 -10.27 -30.68
CA GLU A 132 -48.41 -9.67 -31.69
C GLU A 132 -48.69 -10.64 -32.85
N GLU A 133 -47.68 -11.40 -33.29
CA GLU A 133 -47.88 -12.47 -34.26
C GLU A 133 -48.79 -13.58 -33.74
N HIS A 134 -48.65 -13.99 -32.47
CA HIS A 134 -49.53 -14.99 -31.87
C HIS A 134 -50.98 -14.52 -31.79
N VAL A 135 -51.21 -13.24 -31.46
CA VAL A 135 -52.54 -12.62 -31.50
C VAL A 135 -53.09 -12.62 -32.92
N THR A 136 -52.28 -12.21 -33.90
CA THR A 136 -52.70 -12.15 -35.32
C THR A 136 -53.06 -13.53 -35.87
N LYS A 137 -52.35 -14.58 -35.42
CA LYS A 137 -52.61 -15.98 -35.78
C LYS A 137 -53.78 -16.61 -34.99
N GLY A 138 -54.38 -15.87 -34.04
CA GLY A 138 -55.51 -16.34 -33.24
C GLY A 138 -55.13 -17.31 -32.10
N PHE A 139 -53.85 -17.36 -31.71
CA PHE A 139 -53.39 -18.16 -30.57
C PHE A 139 -53.52 -17.43 -29.23
N MET A 140 -53.74 -16.11 -29.25
CA MET A 140 -53.82 -15.24 -28.08
C MET A 140 -54.88 -14.16 -28.28
N ASP A 141 -55.42 -13.68 -27.16
CA ASP A 141 -56.46 -12.67 -27.12
C ASP A 141 -55.86 -11.27 -26.95
N GLY A 142 -56.49 -10.30 -27.60
CA GLY A 142 -56.26 -8.88 -27.38
C GLY A 142 -54.95 -8.34 -27.98
N PRO A 143 -54.86 -7.02 -28.20
CA PRO A 143 -53.60 -6.39 -28.60
C PRO A 143 -52.58 -6.45 -27.45
N ILE A 144 -51.30 -6.59 -27.79
CA ILE A 144 -50.22 -6.50 -26.80
C ILE A 144 -49.98 -5.03 -26.45
N ILE A 145 -50.18 -4.70 -25.18
CA ILE A 145 -50.02 -3.35 -24.62
C ILE A 145 -48.54 -3.07 -24.37
N SER A 146 -47.86 -3.96 -23.67
CA SER A 146 -46.46 -3.84 -23.30
C SER A 146 -45.80 -5.19 -23.08
N VAL A 147 -44.47 -5.22 -23.13
CA VAL A 147 -43.67 -6.36 -22.71
C VAL A 147 -42.66 -5.85 -21.70
N SER A 148 -42.48 -6.60 -20.61
CA SER A 148 -41.40 -6.38 -19.66
C SER A 148 -40.68 -7.69 -19.36
N CYS A 149 -39.36 -7.66 -19.34
CA CYS A 149 -38.53 -8.82 -19.05
C CYS A 149 -37.75 -8.61 -17.76
N SER A 150 -37.83 -9.57 -16.85
CA SER A 150 -37.10 -9.56 -15.57
C SER A 150 -36.17 -10.76 -15.49
N PRO A 151 -34.92 -10.59 -15.06
CA PRO A 151 -34.00 -11.71 -14.93
C PRO A 151 -34.47 -12.66 -13.82
N VAL A 152 -34.29 -13.97 -14.02
CA VAL A 152 -34.68 -15.03 -13.08
C VAL A 152 -33.52 -15.97 -12.78
N GLY A 153 -33.69 -16.82 -11.77
CA GLY A 153 -32.72 -17.87 -11.45
C GLY A 153 -31.38 -17.36 -10.90
N GLY A 154 -31.36 -16.14 -10.35
CA GLY A 154 -30.15 -15.49 -9.85
C GLY A 154 -29.39 -14.69 -10.91
N GLY A 155 -29.90 -14.61 -12.14
CA GLY A 155 -29.30 -13.78 -13.18
C GLY A 155 -29.39 -12.28 -12.86
N SER A 156 -28.38 -11.53 -13.25
CA SER A 156 -28.29 -10.09 -13.06
C SER A 156 -27.69 -9.40 -14.28
N THR A 157 -28.41 -8.40 -14.79
CA THR A 157 -27.87 -7.47 -15.79
C THR A 157 -26.70 -6.64 -15.23
N ASP A 158 -26.62 -6.53 -13.90
CA ASP A 158 -25.63 -5.75 -13.17
C ASP A 158 -24.38 -6.54 -12.75
N ASP A 159 -24.45 -7.87 -12.76
CA ASP A 159 -23.29 -8.73 -12.53
C ASP A 159 -22.58 -8.98 -13.87
N LEU A 160 -21.53 -8.20 -14.13
CA LEU A 160 -20.76 -8.29 -15.37
C LEU A 160 -19.92 -9.58 -15.47
N THR A 161 -19.86 -10.38 -14.41
CA THR A 161 -19.19 -11.69 -14.43
C THR A 161 -20.09 -12.79 -14.98
N GLU A 162 -21.41 -12.57 -15.01
CA GLU A 162 -22.33 -13.48 -15.65
C GLU A 162 -22.16 -13.49 -17.17
N THR A 163 -22.07 -14.68 -17.73
CA THR A 163 -21.98 -14.89 -19.19
C THR A 163 -23.33 -15.17 -19.83
N THR A 164 -24.33 -15.55 -19.03
CA THR A 164 -25.69 -15.83 -19.50
C THR A 164 -26.72 -15.39 -18.47
N THR A 165 -27.83 -14.83 -18.94
CA THR A 165 -28.98 -14.48 -18.09
C THR A 165 -30.27 -14.99 -18.71
N VAL A 166 -31.12 -15.60 -17.89
CA VAL A 166 -32.46 -16.04 -18.28
C VAL A 166 -33.46 -15.00 -17.79
N PHE A 167 -34.41 -14.65 -18.64
CA PHE A 167 -35.46 -13.66 -18.37
C PHE A 167 -36.83 -14.34 -18.36
N ASP A 168 -37.67 -14.00 -17.38
CA ASP A 168 -39.12 -14.18 -17.41
C ASP A 168 -39.73 -12.89 -17.98
N CYS A 169 -40.38 -13.02 -19.14
CA CYS A 169 -40.98 -11.92 -19.87
C CYS A 169 -42.49 -11.98 -19.77
N PHE A 170 -43.12 -10.85 -19.50
CA PHE A 170 -44.56 -10.71 -19.41
C PHE A 170 -45.08 -9.79 -20.50
N ALA A 171 -45.90 -10.33 -21.40
CA ALA A 171 -46.58 -9.58 -22.45
C ALA A 171 -48.01 -9.24 -22.00
N ALA A 172 -48.21 -8.01 -21.56
CA ALA A 172 -49.50 -7.53 -21.08
C ALA A 172 -50.46 -7.32 -22.26
N ASN A 173 -51.70 -7.81 -22.15
CA ASN A 173 -52.75 -7.66 -23.17
C ASN A 173 -54.02 -6.98 -22.63
N GLU A 174 -54.16 -6.87 -21.31
CA GLU A 174 -55.30 -6.24 -20.67
C GLU A 174 -54.86 -5.50 -19.39
N ASP A 175 -55.38 -4.29 -19.21
CA ASP A 175 -55.26 -3.51 -17.97
C ASP A 175 -56.51 -3.73 -17.13
N ASN A 176 -56.33 -4.25 -15.92
CA ASN A 176 -57.45 -4.61 -15.04
C ASN A 176 -58.04 -3.39 -14.29
N GLY A 177 -57.42 -2.20 -14.40
CA GLY A 177 -57.90 -0.97 -13.79
C GLY A 177 -57.63 -0.83 -12.28
N ASP A 178 -57.02 -1.83 -11.65
CA ASP A 178 -56.56 -1.83 -10.26
C ASP A 178 -55.03 -1.68 -10.12
N GLY A 179 -54.36 -1.36 -11.24
CA GLY A 179 -52.90 -1.31 -11.35
C GLY A 179 -52.26 -2.67 -11.64
N THR A 180 -53.04 -3.73 -11.80
CA THR A 180 -52.55 -5.02 -12.29
C THR A 180 -52.82 -5.17 -13.79
N MET A 181 -51.96 -5.95 -14.45
CA MET A 181 -52.07 -6.27 -15.87
C MET A 181 -52.28 -7.78 -16.02
N SER A 182 -53.15 -8.16 -16.95
CA SER A 182 -53.27 -9.53 -17.43
C SER A 182 -52.46 -9.71 -18.71
N GLY A 183 -51.99 -10.93 -18.98
CA GLY A 183 -51.04 -11.14 -20.07
C GLY A 183 -50.50 -12.56 -20.16
N TYR A 184 -49.59 -12.73 -21.11
CA TYR A 184 -48.96 -14.00 -21.44
C TYR A 184 -47.51 -14.03 -20.97
N LYS A 185 -47.04 -15.23 -20.60
CA LYS A 185 -45.67 -15.47 -20.15
C LYS A 185 -44.81 -15.95 -21.30
N TYR A 186 -43.62 -15.35 -21.40
CA TYR A 186 -42.56 -15.66 -22.34
C TYR A 186 -41.26 -15.81 -21.57
N HIS A 187 -40.25 -16.35 -22.22
CA HIS A 187 -38.91 -16.39 -21.68
C HIS A 187 -37.90 -15.96 -22.74
N ALA A 188 -36.75 -15.51 -22.27
CA ALA A 188 -35.60 -15.28 -23.11
C ALA A 188 -34.33 -15.74 -22.41
N THR A 189 -33.32 -16.14 -23.17
CA THR A 189 -31.98 -16.45 -22.67
C THR A 189 -31.00 -15.62 -23.47
N MET A 190 -30.24 -14.80 -22.77
CA MET A 190 -29.18 -13.95 -23.33
C MET A 190 -27.83 -14.60 -23.04
N ASN A 191 -26.95 -14.63 -24.05
CA ASN A 191 -25.55 -14.94 -23.90
C ASN A 191 -24.72 -13.65 -24.05
N TRP A 192 -24.24 -13.10 -22.94
CA TRP A 192 -23.50 -11.83 -22.92
C TRP A 192 -22.14 -11.91 -23.63
N SER A 193 -21.55 -13.10 -23.75
CA SER A 193 -20.26 -13.28 -24.43
C SER A 193 -20.37 -13.19 -25.96
N SER A 194 -21.48 -13.68 -26.53
CA SER A 194 -21.76 -13.61 -27.97
C SER A 194 -22.64 -12.42 -28.37
N GLY A 195 -23.44 -11.91 -27.43
CA GLY A 195 -24.50 -10.93 -27.71
C GLY A 195 -25.75 -11.54 -28.36
N GLU A 196 -25.81 -12.87 -28.48
CA GLU A 196 -26.96 -13.57 -29.04
C GLU A 196 -27.99 -13.89 -27.96
N PHE A 197 -29.27 -13.88 -28.35
CA PHE A 197 -30.36 -14.27 -27.47
C PHE A 197 -31.39 -15.14 -28.19
N THR A 198 -32.04 -16.00 -27.42
CA THR A 198 -33.17 -16.82 -27.85
C THR A 198 -34.38 -16.50 -27.01
N TYR A 199 -35.58 -16.61 -27.56
CA TYR A 199 -36.82 -16.30 -26.86
C TYR A 199 -37.95 -17.22 -27.31
N GLY A 200 -38.92 -17.43 -26.43
CA GLY A 200 -40.01 -18.37 -26.67
C GLY A 200 -41.20 -18.17 -25.74
N LEU A 201 -42.30 -18.84 -26.08
CA LEU A 201 -43.53 -18.81 -25.30
C LEU A 201 -43.43 -19.70 -24.05
N GLY A 202 -44.00 -19.25 -22.93
CA GLY A 202 -44.04 -19.98 -21.67
C GLY A 202 -42.98 -19.52 -20.67
N LYS A 203 -43.04 -20.08 -19.46
CA LYS A 203 -42.07 -19.83 -18.40
C LYS A 203 -40.70 -20.47 -18.74
N PRO A 204 -39.59 -19.87 -18.28
CA PRO A 204 -38.27 -20.48 -18.36
C PRO A 204 -38.16 -21.77 -17.55
#